data_AF-A0A9D5ZK51-F1
#
_entry.id   AF-A0A9D5ZK51-F1
#
_cell.length_a   1.000
_cell.length_b   1.000
_cell.length_c   1.000
_cell.angle_alpha   90.00
_cell.angle_beta   90.00
_cell.angle_gamma   90.00
#
_symmetry.space_group_name_H-M   'P 1'
#
loop_
_entity.id
_entity.type
_entity.pdbx_description
1 polymer ?
#
loop_
_entity_poly.entity_id
_entity_poly.type
_entity_poly.pdbx_seq_one_letter_code
_entity_poly.pdbx_strand_id
1 'polypeptide(L)'
;MRRFLLTSRTVLTHVLMLFLVLTIGCGQVENKVVKDVSLKASIEDSEVWLGLSAVFNLGSMSMTGIKLPIIDPNDSSKVYGEIFFKPTMEGNYNEVGAKINLSYAAKLPGGFASLPNGEELPVGGSNSSQIIELAISQIHSKVYIGLDQNFTLFGFAISIKEFDTLAKYVGGANIFLGFNIKGIRGMVGVYTGLDTLQSGLAFFVDLSSVITVDILNDIINGVALDPTALSYSKAQTPWSAQYKRNAAERMQSKLPSAAVQRRFATAIERMSDKEQTLHFVEIQE
;
A
#
# COMPACT_ATOMS: atom_id res chain seq x y z
N MET A 1 50.75 -41.07 23.09
CA MET A 1 50.61 -40.12 21.96
C MET A 1 49.45 -40.40 20.99
N ARG A 2 48.59 -41.43 21.16
CA ARG A 2 47.44 -41.68 20.25
C ARG A 2 46.08 -41.15 20.70
N ARG A 3 45.96 -40.62 21.93
CA ARG A 3 44.67 -40.10 22.47
C ARG A 3 44.42 -38.61 22.18
N PHE A 4 45.37 -37.87 21.61
CA PHE A 4 45.22 -36.44 21.35
C PHE A 4 44.63 -36.11 19.97
N LEU A 5 44.49 -37.10 19.08
CA LEU A 5 44.01 -36.88 17.70
C LEU A 5 42.50 -37.06 17.53
N LEU A 6 41.79 -37.60 18.52
CA LEU A 6 40.33 -37.88 18.42
C LEU A 6 39.44 -36.71 18.87
N THR A 7 39.91 -35.84 19.76
CA THR A 7 39.15 -34.67 20.25
C THR A 7 39.17 -33.48 19.28
N SER A 8 40.17 -33.39 18.40
CA SER A 8 40.27 -32.32 17.40
C SER A 8 39.17 -32.39 16.33
N ARG A 9 38.75 -33.61 15.95
CA ARG A 9 37.76 -33.81 14.89
C ARG A 9 36.34 -33.40 15.30
N THR A 10 35.95 -33.62 16.56
CA THR A 10 34.61 -33.29 17.06
C THR A 10 34.44 -31.80 17.29
N VAL A 11 35.48 -31.10 17.77
CA VAL A 11 35.44 -29.63 17.95
C VAL A 11 35.32 -28.92 16.60
N LEU A 12 36.06 -29.38 15.58
CA LEU A 12 35.98 -28.81 14.23
C LEU A 12 34.57 -28.96 13.62
N THR A 13 33.89 -30.09 13.85
CA THR A 13 32.53 -30.31 13.33
C THR A 13 31.50 -29.40 13.99
N HIS A 14 31.61 -29.15 15.30
CA HIS A 14 30.69 -28.25 16.01
C HIS A 14 30.93 -26.78 15.64
N VAL A 15 32.18 -26.37 15.43
CA VAL A 15 32.52 -25.02 14.94
C VAL A 15 32.01 -24.82 13.51
N LEU A 16 32.12 -25.83 12.64
CA LEU A 16 31.58 -25.76 11.27
C LEU A 16 30.04 -25.69 11.24
N MET A 17 29.37 -26.43 12.14
CA MET A 17 27.90 -26.43 12.23
C MET A 17 27.34 -25.10 12.77
N LEU A 18 28.04 -24.46 13.71
CA LEU A 18 27.66 -23.14 14.24
C LEU A 18 27.84 -22.02 13.20
N PHE A 19 28.84 -22.14 12.31
CA PHE A 19 29.07 -21.16 11.24
C PHE A 19 28.00 -21.23 10.13
N LEU A 20 27.43 -22.42 9.88
CA LEU A 20 26.36 -22.64 8.90
C LEU A 20 25.02 -21.99 9.28
N VAL A 21 24.75 -21.77 10.58
CA VAL A 21 23.53 -21.08 11.04
C VAL A 21 23.62 -19.57 10.87
N LEU A 22 24.85 -19.01 10.85
CA LEU A 22 25.09 -17.57 10.68
C LEU A 22 25.06 -17.12 9.20
N THR A 23 25.08 -18.05 8.25
CA THR A 23 24.96 -17.75 6.81
C THR A 23 23.54 -17.80 6.27
N ILE A 24 22.51 -17.98 7.12
CA ILE A 24 21.12 -17.69 6.75
C ILE A 24 20.97 -16.16 6.74
N GLY A 25 21.65 -15.58 5.75
CA GLY A 25 21.76 -14.16 5.54
C GLY A 25 20.38 -13.56 5.32
N CYS A 26 20.32 -12.28 5.70
CA CYS A 26 19.26 -11.32 5.43
C CYS A 26 18.90 -11.29 3.94
N GLY A 27 18.16 -12.29 3.47
CA GLY A 27 17.57 -12.29 2.15
C GLY A 27 16.60 -11.13 2.11
N GLN A 28 16.90 -10.13 1.29
CA GLN A 28 15.96 -9.05 1.02
C GLN A 28 14.70 -9.71 0.50
N VAL A 29 13.63 -9.70 1.31
CA VAL A 29 12.32 -10.19 0.90
C VAL A 29 11.85 -9.24 -0.18
N GLU A 30 12.13 -9.60 -1.42
CA GLU A 30 11.70 -8.85 -2.59
C GLU A 30 10.16 -8.90 -2.60
N ASN A 31 9.53 -7.74 -2.47
CA ASN A 31 8.07 -7.66 -2.44
C ASN A 31 7.55 -7.97 -3.85
N LYS A 32 7.17 -9.23 -4.09
CA LYS A 32 6.67 -9.71 -5.39
C LYS A 32 5.22 -9.28 -5.68
N VAL A 33 4.55 -8.64 -4.72
CA VAL A 33 3.13 -8.24 -4.86
C VAL A 33 3.01 -6.97 -5.71
N VAL A 34 3.89 -5.99 -5.53
CA VAL A 34 3.88 -4.74 -6.30
C VAL A 34 5.08 -4.71 -7.21
N LYS A 35 4.83 -4.72 -8.52
CA LYS A 35 5.86 -4.69 -9.56
C LYS A 35 6.34 -3.27 -9.84
N ASP A 36 5.41 -2.34 -9.97
CA ASP A 36 5.72 -0.96 -10.30
C ASP A 36 4.76 0.01 -9.60
N VAL A 37 5.23 1.23 -9.41
CA VAL A 37 4.46 2.36 -8.88
C VAL A 37 4.76 3.59 -9.74
N SER A 38 3.71 4.25 -10.20
CA SER A 38 3.78 5.51 -10.93
C SER A 38 3.06 6.59 -10.14
N LEU A 39 3.75 7.70 -9.93
CA LEU A 39 3.19 8.91 -9.36
C LEU A 39 3.32 10.02 -10.41
N LYS A 40 2.23 10.71 -10.68
CA LYS A 40 2.18 11.84 -11.61
C LYS A 40 1.42 12.97 -10.94
N ALA A 41 1.98 14.16 -10.99
CA ALA A 41 1.24 15.38 -10.70
C ALA A 41 1.07 16.16 -12.01
N SER A 42 -0.12 16.69 -12.25
CA SER A 42 -0.42 17.55 -13.38
C SER A 42 -1.18 18.78 -12.90
N ILE A 43 -1.11 19.87 -13.69
CA ILE A 43 -1.97 21.03 -13.52
C ILE A 43 -2.94 21.01 -14.70
N GLU A 44 -4.24 20.92 -14.41
CA GLU A 44 -5.32 20.91 -15.41
C GLU A 44 -6.33 21.97 -14.94
N ASP A 45 -6.67 22.93 -15.81
CA ASP A 45 -7.59 24.02 -15.51
C ASP A 45 -7.24 24.81 -14.22
N SER A 46 -5.95 25.08 -14.02
CA SER A 46 -5.40 25.74 -12.82
C SER A 46 -5.57 24.95 -11.51
N GLU A 47 -5.94 23.68 -11.60
CA GLU A 47 -6.11 22.78 -10.46
C GLU A 47 -5.03 21.71 -10.47
N VAL A 48 -4.63 21.29 -9.27
CA VAL A 48 -3.56 20.31 -9.09
C VAL A 48 -4.18 18.93 -9.02
N TRP A 49 -3.79 18.09 -9.98
CA TRP A 49 -4.21 16.71 -10.07
C TRP A 49 -3.07 15.78 -9.68
N LEU A 50 -3.38 14.79 -8.84
CA LEU A 50 -2.46 13.77 -8.38
C LEU A 50 -2.93 12.40 -8.87
N GLY A 51 -2.13 11.77 -9.72
CA GLY A 51 -2.31 10.42 -10.21
C GLY A 51 -1.34 9.46 -9.53
N LEU A 52 -1.85 8.40 -8.93
CA LEU A 52 -1.10 7.27 -8.39
C LEU A 52 -1.57 6.00 -9.07
N SER A 53 -0.67 5.20 -9.62
CA SER A 53 -1.00 3.84 -10.05
C SER A 53 0.06 2.85 -9.62
N ALA A 54 -0.38 1.61 -9.38
CA ALA A 54 0.47 0.51 -9.00
C ALA A 54 0.10 -0.73 -9.81
N VAL A 55 1.13 -1.49 -10.19
CA VAL A 55 1.00 -2.75 -10.91
C VAL A 55 1.15 -3.90 -9.92
N PHE A 56 0.06 -4.63 -9.69
CA PHE A 56 -0.02 -5.72 -8.72
C PHE A 56 0.09 -7.06 -9.42
N ASN A 57 0.88 -7.97 -8.85
CA ASN A 57 0.84 -9.40 -9.17
C ASN A 57 -0.23 -10.05 -8.31
N LEU A 58 -1.32 -10.50 -8.95
CA LEU A 58 -2.45 -11.15 -8.26
C LEU A 58 -2.55 -12.64 -8.62
N GLY A 59 -1.44 -13.25 -9.06
CA GLY A 59 -1.47 -14.64 -9.55
C GLY A 59 -2.33 -14.73 -10.81
N SER A 60 -3.12 -15.80 -10.95
CA SER A 60 -4.01 -16.00 -12.10
C SER A 60 -5.20 -15.02 -12.16
N MET A 61 -5.39 -14.17 -11.15
CA MET A 61 -6.53 -13.28 -11.07
C MET A 61 -6.38 -12.12 -12.07
N SER A 62 -7.41 -11.91 -12.88
CA SER A 62 -7.51 -10.78 -13.81
C SER A 62 -8.66 -9.86 -13.41
N MET A 63 -8.40 -8.56 -13.40
CA MET A 63 -9.39 -7.52 -13.12
C MET A 63 -10.09 -7.08 -14.41
N THR A 64 -11.40 -6.85 -14.33
CA THR A 64 -12.13 -6.15 -15.39
C THR A 64 -11.70 -4.69 -15.45
N GLY A 65 -11.55 -4.16 -16.67
CA GLY A 65 -11.30 -2.75 -16.90
C GLY A 65 -12.50 -1.90 -16.49
N ILE A 66 -12.39 -1.13 -15.42
CA ILE A 66 -13.47 -0.24 -14.93
C ILE A 66 -12.89 1.05 -14.37
N LYS A 67 -13.67 2.13 -14.47
CA LYS A 67 -13.40 3.42 -13.83
C LYS A 67 -14.59 3.78 -12.96
N LEU A 68 -14.33 4.17 -11.71
CA LEU A 68 -15.35 4.54 -10.75
C LEU A 68 -15.04 5.94 -10.19
N PRO A 69 -16.06 6.81 -10.03
CA PRO A 69 -15.85 8.14 -9.50
C PRO A 69 -15.54 8.07 -8.00
N ILE A 70 -14.65 8.97 -7.57
CA ILE A 70 -14.33 9.19 -6.16
C ILE A 70 -15.16 10.39 -5.69
N ILE A 71 -15.98 10.19 -4.66
CA ILE A 71 -17.03 11.12 -4.24
C ILE A 71 -16.88 11.54 -2.78
N ASP A 72 -17.52 12.66 -2.41
CA ASP A 72 -17.67 13.03 -0.99
C ASP A 72 -18.50 11.96 -0.27
N PRO A 73 -18.06 11.41 0.87
CA PRO A 73 -18.87 10.49 1.65
C PRO A 73 -20.19 11.10 2.16
N ASN A 74 -20.29 12.43 2.25
CA ASN A 74 -21.48 13.15 2.72
C ASN A 74 -22.33 13.74 1.58
N ASP A 75 -21.80 13.79 0.35
CA ASP A 75 -22.45 14.42 -0.81
C ASP A 75 -22.02 13.75 -2.11
N SER A 76 -22.77 12.74 -2.55
CA SER A 76 -22.44 11.96 -3.75
C SER A 76 -22.48 12.75 -5.07
N SER A 77 -22.99 14.00 -5.06
CA SER A 77 -22.96 14.86 -6.25
C SER A 77 -21.57 15.47 -6.49
N LYS A 78 -20.70 15.51 -5.48
CA LYS A 78 -19.35 16.04 -5.56
C LYS A 78 -18.36 14.95 -5.92
N VAL A 79 -17.69 15.12 -7.06
CA VAL A 79 -16.68 14.20 -7.57
C VAL A 79 -15.30 14.83 -7.43
N TYR A 80 -14.38 14.12 -6.77
CA TYR A 80 -13.00 14.55 -6.53
C TYR A 80 -11.99 13.87 -7.45
N GLY A 81 -12.43 12.91 -8.25
CA GLY A 81 -11.56 12.19 -9.18
C GLY A 81 -12.12 10.84 -9.58
N GLU A 82 -11.22 9.94 -9.97
CA GLU A 82 -11.57 8.58 -10.38
C GLU A 82 -10.55 7.56 -9.88
N ILE A 83 -11.03 6.37 -9.55
CA ILE A 83 -10.20 5.18 -9.43
C ILE A 83 -10.41 4.31 -10.67
N PHE A 84 -9.36 3.67 -11.14
CA PHE A 84 -9.41 2.79 -12.29
C PHE A 84 -8.71 1.47 -12.01
N PHE A 85 -9.24 0.44 -12.65
CA PHE A 85 -8.71 -0.91 -12.67
C PHE A 85 -8.53 -1.30 -14.11
N LYS A 86 -7.42 -1.94 -14.46
CA LYS A 86 -7.25 -2.51 -15.79
C LYS A 86 -6.28 -3.69 -15.76
N PRO A 87 -6.55 -4.72 -16.57
CA PRO A 87 -5.56 -5.76 -16.78
C PRO A 87 -4.37 -5.17 -17.54
N THR A 88 -3.18 -5.69 -17.30
CA THR A 88 -2.00 -5.34 -18.11
C THR A 88 -1.84 -6.34 -19.27
N MET A 89 -0.97 -6.02 -20.23
CA MET A 89 -0.62 -6.96 -21.31
C MET A 89 0.24 -8.13 -20.81
N GLU A 90 0.83 -8.00 -19.62
CA GLU A 90 1.56 -9.07 -18.97
C GLU A 90 0.57 -9.88 -18.12
N GLY A 91 0.43 -11.16 -18.43
CA GLY A 91 -0.43 -12.06 -17.65
C GLY A 91 -0.10 -12.00 -16.17
N ASN A 92 -1.12 -12.15 -15.31
CA ASN A 92 -1.04 -12.10 -13.85
C ASN A 92 -0.83 -10.72 -13.21
N TYR A 93 -0.64 -9.67 -14.03
CA TYR A 93 -0.51 -8.30 -13.54
C TYR A 93 -1.73 -7.45 -13.85
N ASN A 94 -2.16 -6.69 -12.85
CA ASN A 94 -3.26 -5.75 -12.94
C ASN A 94 -2.78 -4.38 -12.47
N GLU A 95 -3.19 -3.33 -13.16
CA GLU A 95 -2.93 -1.96 -12.75
C GLU A 95 -4.16 -1.41 -12.04
N VAL A 96 -3.95 -0.89 -10.83
CA VAL A 96 -4.94 -0.12 -10.09
C VAL A 96 -4.37 1.25 -9.84
N GLY A 97 -5.15 2.29 -10.11
CA GLY A 97 -4.71 3.65 -9.85
C GLY A 97 -5.86 4.59 -9.52
N ALA A 98 -5.53 5.68 -8.87
CA ALA A 98 -6.44 6.77 -8.54
C ALA A 98 -5.88 8.08 -9.10
N LYS A 99 -6.74 8.89 -9.70
CA LYS A 99 -6.47 10.27 -10.10
C LYS A 99 -7.41 11.17 -9.29
N ILE A 100 -6.84 12.06 -8.50
CA ILE A 100 -7.56 12.96 -7.60
C ILE A 100 -7.24 14.42 -7.93
N ASN A 101 -8.25 15.27 -7.85
CA ASN A 101 -8.09 16.70 -7.77
C ASN A 101 -7.70 17.10 -6.34
N LEU A 102 -6.41 17.31 -6.13
CA LEU A 102 -5.85 17.62 -4.82
C LEU A 102 -6.25 19.02 -4.35
N SER A 103 -6.43 19.97 -5.27
CA SER A 103 -6.89 21.33 -4.96
C SER A 103 -8.28 21.37 -4.32
N TYR A 104 -9.18 20.48 -4.74
CA TYR A 104 -10.49 20.33 -4.10
C TYR A 104 -10.44 19.45 -2.86
N ALA A 105 -9.75 18.31 -2.93
CA ALA A 105 -9.70 17.37 -1.82
C ALA A 105 -9.04 18.00 -0.56
N ALA A 106 -8.01 18.81 -0.73
CA ALA A 106 -7.29 19.46 0.39
C ALA A 106 -8.16 20.43 1.21
N LYS A 107 -9.32 20.84 0.70
CA LYS A 107 -10.27 21.71 1.41
C LYS A 107 -11.22 20.93 2.32
N LEU A 108 -11.25 19.61 2.19
CA LEU A 108 -12.10 18.76 3.00
C LEU A 108 -11.55 18.63 4.42
N PRO A 109 -12.42 18.52 5.43
CA PRO A 109 -11.97 18.23 6.78
C PRO A 109 -11.34 16.83 6.82
N GLY A 110 -10.10 16.75 7.30
CA GLY A 110 -9.48 15.48 7.63
C GLY A 110 -9.85 15.02 9.05
N GLY A 111 -9.71 13.73 9.32
CA GLY A 111 -9.96 13.16 10.64
C GLY A 111 -9.30 11.81 10.85
N PHE A 112 -9.80 11.05 11.82
CA PHE A 112 -9.40 9.67 12.02
C PHE A 112 -9.96 8.81 10.90
N ALA A 113 -9.06 8.19 10.14
CA ALA A 113 -9.43 7.31 9.05
C ALA A 113 -9.30 5.83 9.43
N SER A 114 -10.16 5.02 8.83
CA SER A 114 -10.26 3.58 9.01
C SER A 114 -10.34 2.88 7.67
N LEU A 115 -9.78 1.67 7.62
CA LEU A 115 -9.99 0.74 6.52
C LEU A 115 -11.49 0.43 6.36
N PRO A 116 -11.93 -0.11 5.21
CA PRO A 116 -13.34 -0.46 5.00
C PRO A 116 -13.88 -1.50 6.00
N ASN A 117 -13.03 -2.29 6.64
CA ASN A 117 -13.44 -3.18 7.75
C ASN A 117 -13.54 -2.48 9.12
N GLY A 118 -13.37 -1.17 9.19
CA GLY A 118 -13.42 -0.38 10.43
C GLY A 118 -12.11 -0.39 11.24
N GLU A 119 -11.12 -1.18 10.85
CA GLU A 119 -9.82 -1.22 11.52
C GLU A 119 -8.97 0.01 11.19
N GLU A 120 -8.01 0.31 12.07
CA GLU A 120 -7.09 1.43 11.86
C GLU A 120 -6.26 1.28 10.59
N LEU A 121 -5.96 2.41 9.93
CA LEU A 121 -5.02 2.41 8.83
C LEU A 121 -3.63 1.95 9.28
N PRO A 122 -2.92 1.15 8.47
CA PRO A 122 -1.62 0.60 8.84
C PRO A 122 -0.49 1.62 8.64
N VAL A 123 -0.80 2.89 8.39
CA VAL A 123 0.16 3.97 8.20
C VAL A 123 0.52 4.56 9.56
N GLY A 124 1.69 4.19 10.08
CA GLY A 124 2.15 4.64 11.40
C GLY A 124 2.40 6.15 11.43
N GLY A 125 1.98 6.83 12.50
CA GLY A 125 2.37 8.22 12.72
C GLY A 125 1.34 9.13 13.37
N SER A 126 0.12 8.65 13.66
CA SER A 126 -0.88 9.57 14.15
C SER A 126 -1.96 8.91 14.97
N ASN A 127 -2.10 9.43 16.18
CA ASN A 127 -3.40 9.56 16.81
C ASN A 127 -3.95 10.97 16.52
N SER A 128 -3.54 11.62 15.42
CA SER A 128 -3.72 13.07 15.20
C SER A 128 -3.65 13.55 13.75
N SER A 129 -3.55 12.67 12.76
CA SER A 129 -3.40 13.07 11.36
C SER A 129 -4.75 13.36 10.77
N GLN A 130 -4.84 14.53 10.13
CA GLN A 130 -5.95 14.89 9.28
C GLN A 130 -5.88 14.06 7.99
N ILE A 131 -6.44 12.85 8.04
CA ILE A 131 -6.61 12.01 6.86
C ILE A 131 -8.01 12.24 6.32
N ILE A 132 -8.08 12.65 5.07
CA ILE A 132 -9.32 12.81 4.31
C ILE A 132 -9.68 11.44 3.74
N GLU A 133 -10.90 10.99 4.03
CA GLU A 133 -11.50 9.79 3.43
C GLU A 133 -12.46 10.19 2.32
N LEU A 134 -12.27 9.62 1.15
CA LEU A 134 -13.17 9.76 0.01
C LEU A 134 -13.77 8.40 -0.33
N ALA A 135 -15.08 8.35 -0.56
CA ALA A 135 -15.74 7.12 -0.96
C ALA A 135 -15.54 6.87 -2.46
N ILE A 136 -15.46 5.62 -2.87
CA ILE A 136 -15.54 5.24 -4.28
C ILE A 136 -16.98 4.84 -4.55
N SER A 137 -17.61 5.46 -5.56
CA SER A 137 -19.01 5.17 -5.88
C SER A 137 -19.22 3.70 -6.21
N GLN A 138 -20.38 3.16 -5.80
CA GLN A 138 -20.87 1.81 -6.08
C GLN A 138 -20.12 0.66 -5.39
N ILE A 139 -19.02 0.92 -4.67
CA ILE A 139 -18.25 -0.11 -3.98
C ILE A 139 -17.91 0.32 -2.55
N HIS A 140 -17.78 -0.65 -1.64
CA HIS A 140 -17.39 -0.39 -0.25
C HIS A 140 -15.87 -0.17 -0.13
N SER A 141 -15.37 0.89 -0.76
CA SER A 141 -13.94 1.17 -0.91
C SER A 141 -13.67 2.65 -0.70
N LYS A 142 -12.45 2.97 -0.32
CA LYS A 142 -12.06 4.34 0.03
C LYS A 142 -10.72 4.74 -0.57
N VAL A 143 -10.58 6.03 -0.83
CA VAL A 143 -9.32 6.70 -1.12
C VAL A 143 -8.94 7.58 0.07
N TYR A 144 -7.66 7.62 0.39
CA TYR A 144 -7.12 8.29 1.56
C TYR A 144 -6.08 9.31 1.15
N ILE A 145 -6.20 10.52 1.69
CA ILE A 145 -5.25 11.60 1.46
C ILE A 145 -4.89 12.17 2.82
N GLY A 146 -3.63 12.04 3.21
CA GLY A 146 -3.10 12.68 4.42
C GLY A 146 -2.25 13.87 4.01
N LEU A 147 -2.59 15.04 4.55
CA LEU A 147 -1.89 16.29 4.27
C LEU A 147 -1.48 16.91 5.61
N ASP A 148 -0.23 16.68 6.02
CA ASP A 148 0.32 17.24 7.25
C ASP A 148 1.73 17.78 6.99
N GLN A 149 2.22 18.65 7.88
CA GLN A 149 3.58 19.19 7.80
C GLN A 149 4.66 18.11 7.89
N ASN A 150 4.37 16.99 8.55
CA ASN A 150 5.36 15.93 8.81
C ASN A 150 5.19 14.71 7.91
N PHE A 151 4.04 14.55 7.25
CA PHE A 151 3.82 13.46 6.33
C PHE A 151 2.75 13.81 5.28
N THR A 152 2.98 13.32 4.06
CA THR A 152 1.98 13.33 3.00
C THR A 152 1.66 11.90 2.61
N LEU A 153 0.39 11.52 2.66
CA LEU A 153 -0.08 10.17 2.38
C LEU A 153 -1.04 10.20 1.20
N PHE A 154 -0.90 9.24 0.28
CA PHE A 154 -1.93 8.95 -0.70
C PHE A 154 -2.11 7.44 -0.82
N GLY A 155 -3.35 6.96 -0.87
CA GLY A 155 -3.60 5.54 -0.99
C GLY A 155 -5.05 5.21 -1.21
N PHE A 156 -5.33 3.92 -1.38
CA PHE A 156 -6.67 3.39 -1.55
C PHE A 156 -6.80 2.04 -0.85
N ALA A 157 -8.01 1.71 -0.44
CA ALA A 157 -8.40 0.40 0.06
C ALA A 157 -9.65 -0.06 -0.68
N ILE A 158 -9.57 -1.22 -1.33
CA ILE A 158 -10.56 -1.71 -2.27
C ILE A 158 -11.09 -3.03 -1.77
N SER A 159 -12.38 -3.08 -1.47
CA SER A 159 -13.05 -4.28 -1.01
C SER A 159 -13.33 -5.19 -2.20
N ILE A 160 -12.97 -6.46 -2.05
CA ILE A 160 -13.08 -7.48 -3.08
C ILE A 160 -13.85 -8.65 -2.47
N LYS A 161 -15.03 -8.94 -3.00
CA LYS A 161 -15.93 -9.95 -2.42
C LYS A 161 -15.28 -11.33 -2.33
N GLU A 162 -14.46 -11.68 -3.32
CA GLU A 162 -13.71 -12.94 -3.36
C GLU A 162 -12.76 -13.09 -2.16
N PHE A 163 -12.28 -11.95 -1.61
CA PHE A 163 -11.38 -11.91 -0.46
C PHE A 163 -12.14 -12.16 0.85
N ASP A 164 -13.47 -12.08 0.91
CA ASP A 164 -14.22 -12.43 2.13
C ASP A 164 -14.02 -13.90 2.52
N THR A 165 -13.67 -14.75 1.54
CA THR A 165 -13.30 -16.14 1.81
C THR A 165 -11.93 -16.28 2.48
N LEU A 166 -11.01 -15.33 2.29
CA LEU A 166 -9.70 -15.30 2.94
C LEU A 166 -9.82 -15.08 4.44
N ALA A 167 -10.78 -14.27 4.88
CA ALA A 167 -11.00 -13.96 6.29
C ALA A 167 -11.15 -15.23 7.14
N LYS A 168 -11.76 -16.28 6.58
CA LYS A 168 -11.94 -17.60 7.23
C LYS A 168 -10.61 -18.33 7.49
N TYR A 169 -9.56 -18.06 6.70
CA TYR A 169 -8.25 -18.69 6.82
C TYR A 169 -7.25 -17.87 7.63
N VAL A 170 -7.34 -16.53 7.57
CA VAL A 170 -6.41 -15.62 8.24
C VAL A 170 -6.95 -15.02 9.54
N GLY A 171 -8.23 -15.24 9.85
CA GLY A 171 -8.84 -14.89 11.14
C GLY A 171 -9.05 -13.40 11.34
N GLY A 172 -9.47 -12.66 10.31
CA GLY A 172 -9.69 -11.21 10.41
C GLY A 172 -8.38 -10.39 10.51
N ALA A 173 -7.23 -10.99 10.21
CA ALA A 173 -5.95 -10.30 10.28
C ALA A 173 -5.76 -9.31 9.12
N ASN A 174 -5.23 -8.14 9.45
CA ASN A 174 -4.71 -7.16 8.49
C ASN A 174 -3.21 -7.40 8.28
N ILE A 175 -2.80 -7.70 7.05
CA ILE A 175 -1.44 -8.07 6.69
C ILE A 175 -0.90 -7.05 5.70
N PHE A 176 0.07 -6.25 6.14
CA PHE A 176 0.70 -5.21 5.32
C PHE A 176 2.20 -5.42 5.22
N LEU A 177 2.73 -5.21 4.02
CA LEU A 177 4.14 -5.30 3.68
C LEU A 177 4.60 -3.95 3.15
N GLY A 178 5.68 -3.43 3.73
CA GLY A 178 6.36 -2.26 3.20
C GLY A 178 6.98 -2.54 1.84
N PHE A 179 7.12 -1.51 1.02
CA PHE A 179 7.90 -1.54 -0.21
C PHE A 179 8.66 -0.23 -0.42
N ASN A 180 9.68 -0.28 -1.26
CA ASN A 180 10.39 0.88 -1.77
C ASN A 180 10.73 0.64 -3.24
N ILE A 181 9.96 1.25 -4.14
CA ILE A 181 10.09 1.07 -5.59
C ILE A 181 10.42 2.43 -6.17
N LYS A 182 11.58 2.55 -6.84
CA LYS A 182 12.05 3.80 -7.45
C LYS A 182 12.10 4.98 -6.46
N GLY A 183 12.35 4.71 -5.17
CA GLY A 183 12.36 5.71 -4.10
C GLY A 183 10.98 6.06 -3.54
N ILE A 184 9.89 5.60 -4.17
CA ILE A 184 8.53 5.71 -3.64
C ILE A 184 8.36 4.64 -2.58
N ARG A 185 8.05 5.09 -1.37
CA ARG A 185 7.88 4.23 -0.20
C ARG A 185 6.41 4.08 0.08
N GLY A 186 6.02 2.91 0.53
CA GLY A 186 4.62 2.65 0.80
C GLY A 186 4.42 1.30 1.44
N MET A 187 3.15 0.94 1.57
CA MET A 187 2.73 -0.37 2.02
C MET A 187 1.62 -0.90 1.15
N VAL A 188 1.67 -2.20 0.92
CA VAL A 188 0.64 -2.96 0.24
C VAL A 188 0.20 -4.07 1.16
N GLY A 189 -1.08 -4.41 1.17
CA GLY A 189 -1.55 -5.48 2.01
C GLY A 189 -2.96 -5.91 1.72
N VAL A 190 -3.37 -6.92 2.49
CA VAL A 190 -4.74 -7.37 2.55
C VAL A 190 -5.28 -7.02 3.92
N TYR A 191 -6.49 -6.47 3.93
CA TYR A 191 -7.29 -6.36 5.14
C TYR A 191 -8.44 -7.36 5.04
N THR A 192 -8.88 -7.88 6.20
CA THR A 192 -9.98 -8.85 6.24
C THR A 192 -10.98 -8.47 7.33
N GLY A 193 -12.25 -8.78 7.10
CA GLY A 193 -13.34 -8.58 8.04
C GLY A 193 -14.28 -9.79 8.08
N LEU A 194 -15.20 -9.79 9.04
CA LEU A 194 -16.14 -10.90 9.22
C LEU A 194 -17.36 -10.77 8.31
N ASP A 195 -17.71 -9.55 7.90
CA ASP A 195 -18.86 -9.30 7.03
C ASP A 195 -18.48 -9.22 5.55
N THR A 196 -19.50 -9.26 4.70
CA THR A 196 -19.34 -9.17 3.24
C THR A 196 -18.78 -7.80 2.86
N LEU A 197 -17.85 -7.76 1.90
CA LEU A 197 -17.15 -6.55 1.46
C LEU A 197 -16.37 -5.83 2.57
N GLN A 198 -15.90 -6.57 3.58
CA GLN A 198 -14.93 -6.06 4.55
C GLN A 198 -13.52 -6.65 4.33
N SER A 199 -13.33 -7.43 3.26
CA SER A 199 -12.01 -7.94 2.91
C SER A 199 -11.56 -7.37 1.57
N GLY A 200 -10.26 -7.12 1.43
CA GLY A 200 -9.78 -6.47 0.22
C GLY A 200 -8.28 -6.19 0.20
N LEU A 201 -7.88 -5.42 -0.81
CA LEU A 201 -6.50 -4.97 -1.01
C LEU A 201 -6.39 -3.50 -0.62
N ALA A 202 -5.29 -3.14 0.03
CA ALA A 202 -4.99 -1.74 0.31
C ALA A 202 -3.55 -1.39 -0.04
N PHE A 203 -3.38 -0.18 -0.53
CA PHE A 203 -2.14 0.34 -1.06
C PHE A 203 -1.98 1.80 -0.62
N PHE A 204 -0.85 2.10 0.00
CA PHE A 204 -0.56 3.40 0.59
C PHE A 204 0.85 3.81 0.20
N VAL A 205 1.05 5.07 -0.17
CA VAL A 205 2.38 5.64 -0.45
C VAL A 205 2.62 6.89 0.40
N ASP A 206 3.85 6.97 0.92
CA ASP A 206 4.39 8.17 1.53
C ASP A 206 4.92 9.10 0.42
N LEU A 207 4.26 10.23 0.27
CA LEU A 207 4.55 11.26 -0.72
C LEU A 207 5.38 12.41 -0.13
N SER A 208 5.83 12.34 1.12
CA SER A 208 6.57 13.42 1.77
C SER A 208 7.90 13.76 1.09
N SER A 209 8.45 12.83 0.29
CA SER A 209 9.64 13.08 -0.53
C SER A 209 9.33 13.77 -1.87
N VAL A 210 8.06 13.87 -2.24
CA VAL A 210 7.60 14.41 -3.53
C VAL A 210 6.83 15.72 -3.33
N ILE A 211 5.97 15.78 -2.32
CA ILE A 211 5.15 16.94 -1.97
C ILE A 211 5.77 17.57 -0.72
N THR A 212 6.43 18.71 -0.91
CA THR A 212 7.02 19.49 0.19
C THR A 212 5.93 20.28 0.93
N VAL A 213 6.27 20.76 2.14
CA VAL A 213 5.39 21.62 2.94
C VAL A 213 5.04 22.91 2.19
N ASP A 214 5.96 23.47 1.41
CA ASP A 214 5.71 24.67 0.61
C ASP A 214 4.69 24.41 -0.50
N ILE A 215 4.86 23.32 -1.26
CA ILE A 215 3.89 22.90 -2.28
C ILE A 215 2.52 22.65 -1.63
N LEU A 216 2.51 22.03 -0.45
CA LEU A 216 1.27 21.76 0.27
C LEU A 216 0.57 23.07 0.69
N ASN A 217 1.32 24.02 1.26
CA ASN A 217 0.79 25.33 1.64
C ASN A 217 0.27 26.09 0.42
N ASP A 218 0.97 26.03 -0.71
CA ASP A 218 0.54 26.67 -1.94
C ASP A 218 -0.78 26.06 -2.45
N ILE A 219 -0.91 24.73 -2.42
CA ILE A 219 -2.16 24.03 -2.78
C ILE A 219 -3.31 24.45 -1.85
N ILE A 220 -3.08 24.46 -0.53
CA ILE A 220 -4.10 24.82 0.46
C ILE A 220 -4.54 26.28 0.30
N ASN A 221 -3.59 27.18 0.02
CA ASN A 221 -3.85 28.61 -0.15
C ASN A 221 -4.31 28.99 -1.57
N GLY A 222 -4.41 28.03 -2.50
CA GLY A 222 -4.79 28.28 -3.89
C GLY A 222 -3.76 29.11 -4.67
N VAL A 223 -2.49 29.05 -4.26
CA VAL A 223 -1.38 29.69 -4.98
C VAL A 223 -1.08 28.86 -6.23
N ALA A 224 -0.85 29.54 -7.36
CA ALA A 224 -0.47 28.88 -8.59
C ALA A 224 0.88 28.17 -8.43
N LEU A 225 0.89 26.84 -8.62
CA LEU A 225 2.13 26.06 -8.56
C LEU A 225 2.97 26.26 -9.82
N ASP A 226 4.28 26.39 -9.63
CA ASP A 226 5.25 26.27 -10.71
C ASP A 226 5.30 24.79 -11.17
N PRO A 227 5.03 24.47 -12.46
CA PRO A 227 5.14 23.10 -12.97
C PRO A 227 6.52 22.45 -12.75
N THR A 228 7.58 23.27 -12.63
CA THR A 228 8.92 22.77 -12.35
C THR A 228 9.08 22.32 -10.89
N ALA A 229 8.30 22.86 -9.95
CA ALA A 229 8.28 22.41 -8.56
C ALA A 229 7.76 20.98 -8.42
N LEU A 230 6.82 20.58 -9.28
CA LEU A 230 6.30 19.20 -9.36
C LEU A 230 7.26 18.23 -10.06
N SER A 231 8.22 18.76 -10.82
CA SER A 231 9.22 17.98 -11.57
C SER A 231 10.41 17.55 -10.71
N TYR A 232 10.55 18.11 -9.49
CA TYR A 232 11.70 17.91 -8.59
C TYR A 232 11.73 16.57 -7.82
N SER A 233 10.76 15.66 -8.06
CA SER A 233 10.63 14.39 -7.33
C SER A 233 11.64 13.29 -7.69
N LYS A 234 12.57 13.53 -8.62
CA LYS A 234 13.63 12.57 -8.98
C LYS A 234 14.89 12.65 -8.12
N ALA A 235 15.04 13.66 -7.27
CA ALA A 235 16.23 13.83 -6.44
C ALA A 235 16.06 13.19 -5.05
N GLN A 236 16.56 11.96 -4.91
CA GLN A 236 16.71 11.27 -3.63
C GLN A 236 17.43 12.16 -2.60
N THR A 237 16.71 12.65 -1.59
CA THR A 237 17.37 13.09 -0.35
C THR A 237 17.68 11.85 0.49
N PRO A 238 18.94 11.63 0.91
CA PRO A 238 19.27 10.58 1.87
C PRO A 238 18.55 10.88 3.19
N TRP A 239 17.85 9.90 3.73
CA TRP A 239 17.08 10.12 4.97
C TRP A 239 17.99 10.54 6.13
N SER A 240 17.44 11.31 7.06
CA SER A 240 18.01 11.40 8.41
C SER A 240 17.95 10.01 9.07
N ALA A 241 19.02 9.62 9.77
CA ALA A 241 19.10 8.33 10.46
C ALA A 241 17.98 8.11 11.49
N GLN A 242 17.41 9.20 12.02
CA GLN A 242 16.33 9.18 12.99
C GLN A 242 14.99 8.75 12.38
N TYR A 243 14.64 9.24 11.18
CA TYR A 243 13.43 8.80 10.50
C TYR A 243 13.54 7.33 10.07
N LYS A 244 14.73 6.85 9.67
CA LYS A 244 14.98 5.43 9.34
C LYS A 244 14.65 4.51 10.51
N ARG A 245 15.07 4.88 11.73
CA ARG A 245 14.79 4.12 12.94
C ARG A 245 13.30 4.10 13.28
N ASN A 246 12.67 5.27 13.29
CA ASN A 246 11.26 5.38 13.66
C ASN A 246 10.35 4.66 12.67
N ALA A 247 10.59 4.77 11.37
CA ALA A 247 9.78 4.08 10.36
C ALA A 247 9.98 2.55 10.39
N ALA A 248 11.23 2.08 10.53
CA ALA A 248 11.52 0.65 10.59
C ALA A 248 10.94 0.00 11.85
N GLU A 249 11.05 0.63 13.02
CA GLU A 249 10.46 0.15 14.28
C GLU A 249 8.92 0.14 14.23
N ARG A 250 8.31 1.15 13.59
CA ARG A 250 6.84 1.24 13.42
C ARG A 250 6.31 0.21 12.42
N MET A 251 7.07 -0.11 11.37
CA MET A 251 6.69 -1.13 10.39
C MET A 251 6.93 -2.55 10.91
N GLN A 252 8.03 -2.80 11.65
CA GLN A 252 8.34 -4.14 12.18
C GLN A 252 7.46 -4.58 13.35
N SER A 253 7.04 -3.64 14.21
CA SER A 253 6.22 -3.96 15.39
C SER A 253 4.82 -4.48 15.07
N LYS A 254 4.35 -4.32 13.83
CA LYS A 254 3.06 -4.85 13.35
C LYS A 254 3.21 -5.96 12.29
N LEU A 255 4.42 -6.47 12.03
CA LEU A 255 4.58 -7.55 11.06
C LEU A 255 3.95 -8.85 11.58
N PRO A 256 3.07 -9.50 10.79
CA PRO A 256 2.49 -10.77 11.18
C PRO A 256 3.59 -11.82 11.38
N SER A 257 3.40 -12.71 12.35
CA SER A 257 4.32 -13.82 12.58
C SER A 257 4.57 -14.61 11.29
N ALA A 258 5.75 -15.24 11.16
CA ALA A 258 6.07 -16.05 9.98
C ALA A 258 5.01 -17.12 9.67
N ALA A 259 4.31 -17.61 10.70
CA ALA A 259 3.18 -18.54 10.53
C ALA A 259 1.99 -17.89 9.81
N VAL A 260 1.64 -16.65 10.16
CA VAL A 260 0.56 -15.89 9.49
C VAL A 260 0.96 -15.56 8.05
N GLN A 261 2.20 -15.16 7.81
CA GLN A 261 2.71 -14.90 6.46
C GLN A 261 2.63 -16.16 5.57
N ARG A 262 2.99 -17.33 6.11
CA ARG A 262 2.85 -18.61 5.38
C ARG A 262 1.39 -18.96 5.07
N ARG A 263 0.49 -18.80 6.05
CA ARG A 263 -0.95 -19.05 5.86
C ARG A 263 -1.52 -18.14 4.77
N PHE A 264 -1.13 -16.88 4.77
CA PHE A 264 -1.52 -15.91 3.75
C PHE A 264 -1.03 -16.30 2.36
N ALA A 265 0.26 -16.65 2.22
CA ALA A 265 0.81 -17.10 0.94
C ALA A 265 0.07 -18.34 0.41
N THR A 266 -0.19 -19.34 1.27
CA THR A 266 -0.96 -20.55 0.90
C THR A 266 -2.41 -20.20 0.51
N ALA A 267 -3.03 -19.21 1.15
CA ALA A 267 -4.39 -18.81 0.84
C ALA A 267 -4.48 -18.11 -0.53
N ILE A 268 -3.51 -17.24 -0.86
CA ILE A 268 -3.40 -16.63 -2.20
C ILE A 268 -3.21 -17.71 -3.27
N GLU A 269 -2.30 -18.66 -3.04
CA GLU A 269 -2.02 -19.75 -3.99
C GLU A 269 -3.30 -20.57 -4.27
N ARG A 270 -4.06 -20.92 -3.23
CA ARG A 270 -5.34 -21.64 -3.37
C ARG A 270 -6.43 -20.84 -4.08
N MET A 271 -6.41 -19.51 -3.97
CA MET A 271 -7.32 -18.67 -4.75
C MET A 271 -6.89 -18.62 -6.21
N SER A 272 -5.59 -18.56 -6.47
CA SER A 272 -5.03 -18.57 -7.83
C SER A 272 -5.33 -19.88 -8.58
N ASP A 273 -5.36 -21.03 -7.89
CA ASP A 273 -5.66 -22.32 -8.54
C ASP A 273 -7.11 -22.44 -9.03
N LYS A 274 -8.01 -21.61 -8.50
CA LYS A 274 -9.37 -21.47 -9.01
C LYS A 274 -9.34 -20.31 -9.98
N GLU A 275 -9.42 -20.57 -11.29
CA GLU A 275 -9.59 -19.48 -12.26
C GLU A 275 -10.83 -18.65 -11.87
N GLN A 276 -10.60 -17.51 -11.24
CA GLN A 276 -11.63 -16.58 -10.80
C GLN A 276 -11.44 -15.28 -11.58
N THR A 277 -12.39 -15.00 -12.46
CA THR A 277 -12.57 -13.65 -12.96
C THR A 277 -13.13 -12.82 -11.80
N LEU A 278 -12.44 -11.74 -11.42
CA LEU A 278 -12.94 -10.81 -10.42
C LEU A 278 -14.12 -10.05 -11.02
N HIS A 279 -15.32 -10.42 -10.60
CA HIS A 279 -16.52 -9.68 -10.96
C HIS A 279 -16.71 -8.59 -9.91
N PHE A 280 -16.32 -7.36 -10.25
CA PHE A 280 -16.85 -6.21 -9.52
C PHE A 280 -18.36 -6.30 -9.61
N VAL A 281 -19.02 -6.36 -8.45
CA VAL A 281 -20.46 -6.63 -8.29
C VAL A 281 -21.24 -5.92 -9.40
N GLU A 282 -22.04 -6.70 -10.13
CA GLU A 282 -22.99 -6.22 -11.12
C GLU A 282 -23.77 -5.06 -10.50
N ILE A 283 -23.48 -3.85 -10.97
CA ILE A 283 -24.05 -2.61 -10.46
C ILE A 283 -25.56 -2.73 -10.67
N GLN A 284 -26.31 -2.99 -9.60
CA GLN A 284 -27.75 -2.90 -9.70
C GLN A 284 -28.09 -1.41 -9.77
N GLU A 285 -28.48 -0.97 -10.96
CA GLU A 285 -29.09 0.34 -11.20
C GLU A 285 -30.36 0.55 -10.35
#